data_AF-A0A3N8IL60-F1
#
_entry.id   AF-A0A3N8IL60-F1
#
_cell.length_a   1.000
_cell.length_b   1.000
_cell.length_c   1.000
_cell.angle_alpha   90.00
_cell.angle_beta   90.00
_cell.angle_gamma   90.00
#
_symmetry.space_group_name_H-M   'P 1'
#
loop_
_entity.id
_entity.type
_entity.pdbx_description
1 polymer ?
#
loop_
_entity_poly.entity_id
_entity_poly.type
_entity_poly.pdbx_seq_one_letter_code
_entity_poly.pdbx_strand_id
1 'polypeptide(L)'
;MIVLSHFSQPAPASLENHRWYAQVHGYRHEIVDASAMPQALPLRPLYRYESLLHVLRNAQPDELVLLLGEDAAIIEPVALERLMAGRDRLLVDALAPPLPQVDVQIWRNTPDVRAIVMQLVQRCKLGSEPRLTSEAALFAGLDTHRYMTLIDGLYAVMPCSPDLDPMWGRAPTFAISIDDTPRDPERKGTTPRFRDTLVAYVNRCRAAGRPMFSFDHDAAAPDEAAERSTYNPGRPIALMMLYTPNIGSYARVAERNFRRYADAHGYTLYVHRDIPAEIGLNATGNWFKPWLLHAYLQHHEWVVWLDADVLIADQQQPLEPLFEGRDWLLAQDIGQWSFNSGVMAFRRTERNDAMLQDLMTTIAALHDRSSVYASDGDQLHFIRAMERDGQLQGEGVADLVSFNTPWLFRRADSYIVHYYGMWSAMRALMMAHDDGLLR
;
A
#
# COMPACT_ATOMS: atom_id res chain seq x y z
N MET A 1 10.18 25.41 -21.95
CA MET A 1 9.98 24.02 -21.49
C MET A 1 8.54 23.85 -21.08
N ILE A 2 8.02 22.64 -21.28
CA ILE A 2 6.61 22.34 -21.12
C ILE A 2 6.46 21.15 -20.19
N VAL A 3 5.57 21.27 -19.21
CA VAL A 3 5.04 20.15 -18.44
C VAL A 3 3.67 19.83 -19.03
N LEU A 4 3.50 18.64 -19.58
CA LEU A 4 2.25 18.13 -20.12
C LEU A 4 1.70 17.08 -19.15
N SER A 5 0.66 17.44 -18.39
CA SER A 5 -0.08 16.49 -17.55
C SER A 5 -1.23 15.88 -18.35
N HIS A 6 -1.27 14.57 -18.49
CA HIS A 6 -2.32 13.86 -19.20
C HIS A 6 -2.99 12.86 -18.26
N PHE A 7 -4.23 13.11 -17.87
CA PHE A 7 -4.90 12.33 -16.82
C PHE A 7 -6.07 11.54 -17.35
N SER A 8 -6.02 10.22 -17.15
CA SER A 8 -7.09 9.30 -17.54
C SER A 8 -8.13 9.11 -16.42
N GLN A 9 -7.85 9.64 -15.23
CA GLN A 9 -8.74 9.68 -14.07
C GLN A 9 -8.55 10.99 -13.29
N PRO A 10 -9.54 11.44 -12.49
CA PRO A 10 -9.33 12.54 -11.55
C PRO A 10 -8.19 12.22 -10.58
N ALA A 11 -7.21 13.13 -10.50
CA ALA A 11 -6.03 13.01 -9.63
C ALA A 11 -5.58 14.40 -9.14
N PRO A 12 -6.35 15.05 -8.25
CA PRO A 12 -6.11 16.44 -7.84
C PRO A 12 -4.75 16.63 -7.15
N ALA A 13 -4.29 15.65 -6.36
CA ALA A 13 -2.99 15.71 -5.70
C ALA A 13 -1.83 15.68 -6.71
N SER A 14 -1.91 14.82 -7.73
CA SER A 14 -0.94 14.78 -8.84
C SER A 14 -0.97 16.07 -9.65
N LEU A 15 -2.16 16.62 -9.91
CA LEU A 15 -2.27 17.91 -10.59
C LEU A 15 -1.54 19.04 -9.85
N GLU A 16 -1.77 19.14 -8.54
CA GLU A 16 -1.12 20.11 -7.67
C GLU A 16 0.40 19.92 -7.68
N ASN A 17 0.86 18.68 -7.60
CA ASN A 17 2.28 18.32 -7.63
C ASN A 17 2.95 18.80 -8.94
N HIS A 18 2.33 18.51 -10.09
CA HIS A 18 2.86 18.88 -11.41
C HIS A 18 2.84 20.39 -11.63
N ARG A 19 1.75 21.05 -11.22
CA ARG A 19 1.59 22.50 -11.31
C ARG A 19 2.65 23.22 -10.50
N TRP A 20 2.90 22.75 -9.27
CA TRP A 20 3.94 23.29 -8.42
C TRP A 20 5.31 23.18 -9.09
N TYR A 21 5.66 22.02 -9.65
CA TYR A 21 6.94 21.82 -10.34
C TYR A 21 7.10 22.78 -11.53
N ALA A 22 6.06 22.92 -12.35
CA ALA A 22 6.06 23.85 -13.47
C ALA A 22 6.26 25.30 -13.00
N GLN A 23 5.60 25.71 -11.90
CA GLN A 23 5.75 27.04 -11.32
C GLN A 23 7.16 27.32 -10.80
N VAL A 24 7.78 26.36 -10.11
CA VAL A 24 9.14 26.52 -9.55
C VAL A 24 10.17 26.84 -10.63
N HIS A 25 10.04 26.26 -11.81
CA HIS A 25 10.97 26.48 -12.93
C HIS A 25 10.47 27.47 -13.98
N GLY A 26 9.27 28.04 -13.82
CA GLY A 26 8.66 28.90 -14.82
C GLY A 26 8.32 28.18 -16.14
N TYR A 27 8.09 26.87 -16.09
CA TYR A 27 7.72 26.07 -17.24
C TYR A 27 6.23 26.27 -17.61
N ARG A 28 5.91 26.17 -18.90
CA ARG A 28 4.52 26.16 -19.35
C ARG A 28 3.86 24.88 -18.87
N HIS A 29 2.71 24.97 -18.19
CA HIS A 29 1.94 23.80 -17.76
C HIS A 29 0.70 23.64 -18.65
N GLU A 30 0.64 22.52 -19.37
CA GLU A 30 -0.52 22.11 -20.16
C GLU A 30 -1.17 20.89 -19.51
N ILE A 31 -2.51 20.88 -19.47
CA ILE A 31 -3.30 19.84 -18.80
C ILE A 31 -4.28 19.28 -19.82
N VAL A 32 -4.24 17.96 -19.99
CA VAL A 32 -5.21 17.20 -20.79
C VAL A 32 -6.02 16.34 -19.83
N ASP A 33 -7.30 16.68 -19.68
CA ASP A 33 -8.27 15.85 -18.97
C ASP A 33 -8.86 14.83 -19.95
N ALA A 34 -8.52 13.57 -19.74
CA ALA A 34 -9.00 12.42 -20.48
C ALA A 34 -9.91 11.52 -19.62
N SER A 35 -10.40 12.00 -18.48
CA SER A 35 -11.18 11.18 -17.55
C SER A 35 -12.53 10.70 -18.12
N ALA A 36 -13.11 11.46 -19.05
CA ALA A 36 -14.37 11.11 -19.70
C ALA A 36 -14.22 10.24 -20.98
N MET A 37 -12.99 9.87 -21.37
CA MET A 37 -12.75 9.09 -22.59
C MET A 37 -12.82 7.57 -22.36
N PRO A 38 -12.96 6.75 -23.43
CA PRO A 38 -12.78 5.31 -23.33
C PRO A 38 -11.37 4.93 -22.84
N GLN A 39 -11.30 4.19 -21.73
CA GLN A 39 -10.03 3.80 -21.08
C GLN A 39 -9.39 2.54 -21.67
N ALA A 40 -10.06 1.89 -22.62
CA ALA A 40 -9.60 0.66 -23.23
C ALA A 40 -8.43 0.90 -24.21
N LEU A 41 -7.56 -0.10 -24.33
CA LEU A 41 -6.57 -0.15 -25.39
C LEU A 41 -7.26 -0.34 -26.76
N PRO A 42 -6.75 0.31 -27.82
CA PRO A 42 -5.58 1.18 -27.85
C PRO A 42 -5.91 2.69 -27.70
N LEU A 43 -7.18 3.05 -27.45
CA LEU A 43 -7.65 4.44 -27.51
C LEU A 43 -7.01 5.35 -26.46
N ARG A 44 -6.85 4.86 -25.22
CA ARG A 44 -6.20 5.63 -24.15
C ARG A 44 -4.78 6.10 -24.52
N PRO A 45 -3.84 5.19 -24.87
CA PRO A 45 -2.51 5.64 -25.30
C PRO A 45 -2.56 6.40 -26.63
N LEU A 46 -3.47 6.10 -27.56
CA LEU A 46 -3.61 6.86 -28.80
C LEU A 46 -3.79 8.35 -28.51
N TYR A 47 -4.75 8.71 -27.64
CA TYR A 47 -5.03 10.11 -27.30
C TYR A 47 -3.87 10.76 -26.55
N ARG A 48 -3.21 10.02 -25.65
CA ARG A 48 -2.03 10.50 -24.92
C ARG A 48 -0.89 10.87 -25.86
N TYR A 49 -0.56 10.00 -26.82
CA TYR A 49 0.56 10.24 -27.74
C TYR A 49 0.19 11.21 -28.88
N GLU A 50 -1.08 11.31 -29.29
CA GLU A 50 -1.54 12.40 -30.16
C GLU A 50 -1.42 13.76 -29.45
N SER A 51 -1.77 13.82 -28.16
CA SER A 51 -1.59 15.03 -27.35
C SER A 51 -0.11 15.42 -27.22
N LEU A 52 0.78 14.46 -26.93
CA LEU A 52 2.22 14.70 -26.92
C LEU A 52 2.73 15.21 -28.27
N LEU A 53 2.32 14.56 -29.37
CA LEU A 53 2.72 14.95 -30.72
C LEU A 53 2.22 16.36 -31.09
N HIS A 54 1.00 16.70 -30.68
CA HIS A 54 0.43 18.03 -30.85
C HIS A 54 1.27 19.08 -30.12
N VAL A 55 1.64 18.83 -28.85
CA VAL A 55 2.49 19.74 -28.08
C VAL A 55 3.87 19.90 -28.71
N LEU A 56 4.53 18.79 -29.12
CA LEU A 56 5.83 18.84 -29.78
C LEU A 56 5.80 19.64 -31.10
N ARG A 57 4.74 19.52 -31.89
CA ARG A 57 4.58 20.28 -33.15
C ARG A 57 4.47 21.79 -32.93
N ASN A 58 3.95 22.22 -31.77
CA ASN A 58 3.76 23.62 -31.41
C ASN A 58 4.86 24.16 -30.47
N ALA A 59 5.78 23.30 -30.02
CA ALA A 59 6.93 23.68 -29.21
C ALA A 59 8.05 24.27 -30.08
N GLN A 60 8.93 25.06 -29.47
CA GLN A 60 10.12 25.57 -30.16
C GLN A 60 11.10 24.41 -30.47
N PRO A 61 11.97 24.54 -31.49
CA PRO A 61 13.05 23.59 -31.70
C PRO A 61 13.87 23.37 -30.42
N ASP A 62 14.24 22.12 -30.14
CA ASP A 62 15.00 21.70 -28.96
C ASP A 62 14.34 21.93 -27.59
N GLU A 63 13.11 22.43 -27.56
CA GLU A 63 12.34 22.59 -26.33
C GLU A 63 12.02 21.23 -25.69
N LEU A 64 12.18 21.13 -24.37
CA LEU A 64 11.86 19.93 -23.62
C LEU A 64 10.38 19.90 -23.21
N VAL A 65 9.77 18.72 -23.37
CA VAL A 65 8.43 18.37 -22.91
C VAL A 65 8.53 17.24 -21.89
N LEU A 66 8.14 17.51 -20.65
CA LEU A 66 7.94 16.51 -19.60
C LEU A 66 6.47 16.04 -19.66
N LEU A 67 6.24 14.79 -20.05
CA LEU A 67 4.93 14.15 -20.05
C LEU A 67 4.72 13.41 -18.73
N LEU A 68 3.67 13.77 -17.99
CA LEU A 68 3.30 13.18 -16.71
C LEU A 68 1.89 12.58 -16.76
N GLY A 69 1.74 11.34 -16.28
CA GLY A 69 0.44 10.71 -16.01
C GLY A 69 -0.06 11.00 -14.59
N GLU A 70 -1.29 10.62 -14.28
CA GLU A 70 -1.84 10.75 -12.92
C GLU A 70 -1.03 9.99 -11.87
N ASP A 71 -0.41 8.89 -12.26
CA ASP A 71 0.38 8.00 -11.40
C ASP A 71 1.84 8.45 -11.27
N ALA A 72 2.16 9.70 -11.65
CA ALA A 72 3.46 10.29 -11.44
C ALA A 72 3.44 11.27 -10.26
N ALA A 73 4.58 11.40 -9.59
CA ALA A 73 4.84 12.53 -8.70
C ALA A 73 6.29 12.98 -8.81
N ILE A 74 6.48 14.28 -8.94
CA ILE A 74 7.77 14.93 -8.73
C ILE A 74 8.10 14.83 -7.24
N ILE A 75 9.36 14.51 -6.92
CA ILE A 75 9.93 14.43 -5.57
C ILE A 75 10.88 15.60 -5.35
N GLU A 76 11.91 15.74 -6.19
CA GLU A 76 12.81 16.89 -6.20
C GLU A 76 12.58 17.77 -7.43
N PRO A 77 12.49 19.12 -7.27
CA PRO A 77 12.26 20.02 -8.40
C PRO A 77 13.56 20.27 -9.16
N VAL A 78 14.07 19.26 -9.86
CA VAL A 78 15.28 19.40 -10.68
C VAL A 78 14.91 19.93 -12.07
N ALA A 79 15.72 20.86 -12.60
CA ALA A 79 15.56 21.41 -13.95
C ALA A 79 15.76 20.31 -15.02
N LEU A 80 14.91 20.27 -16.05
CA LEU A 80 14.91 19.18 -17.04
C LEU A 80 16.20 19.10 -17.85
N GLU A 81 16.86 20.24 -18.07
CA GLU A 81 18.15 20.35 -18.76
C GLU A 81 19.20 19.41 -18.15
N ARG A 82 19.24 19.33 -16.82
CA ARG A 82 20.19 18.50 -16.08
C ARG A 82 20.01 17.02 -16.40
N LEU A 83 18.77 16.56 -16.49
CA LEU A 83 18.42 15.19 -16.83
C LEU A 83 18.64 14.88 -18.32
N MET A 84 18.45 15.88 -19.18
CA MET A 84 18.45 15.73 -20.63
C MET A 84 19.77 16.15 -21.32
N ALA A 85 20.82 16.43 -20.56
CA ALA A 85 22.13 16.75 -21.12
C ALA A 85 22.61 15.64 -22.06
N GLY A 86 22.86 15.98 -23.33
CA GLY A 86 23.30 15.03 -24.37
C GLY A 86 22.24 14.00 -24.80
N ARG A 87 20.95 14.25 -24.54
CA ARG A 87 19.85 13.31 -24.82
C ARG A 87 18.67 14.01 -25.51
N ASP A 88 17.96 13.24 -26.30
CA ASP A 88 16.71 13.67 -26.96
C ASP A 88 15.45 13.04 -26.36
N ARG A 89 15.61 11.95 -25.61
CA ARG A 89 14.54 11.33 -24.83
C ARG A 89 15.09 10.76 -23.53
N LEU A 90 14.23 10.69 -22.51
CA LEU A 90 14.46 9.91 -21.30
C LEU A 90 13.21 9.09 -21.00
N LEU A 91 13.37 7.77 -21.17
CA LEU A 91 12.44 6.73 -20.74
C LEU A 91 13.17 5.92 -19.68
N VAL A 92 12.51 5.55 -18.58
CA VAL A 92 13.15 4.82 -17.49
C VAL A 92 12.51 3.45 -17.34
N ASP A 93 13.32 2.40 -17.24
CA ASP A 93 12.85 1.02 -17.07
C ASP A 93 11.97 0.82 -15.82
N ALA A 94 11.00 -0.09 -15.90
CA ALA A 94 10.32 -0.63 -14.72
C ALA A 94 11.24 -1.54 -13.89
N LEU A 95 10.74 -2.12 -12.79
CA LEU A 95 11.55 -3.00 -11.93
C LEU A 95 12.00 -4.26 -12.71
N ALA A 96 11.12 -4.79 -13.55
CA ALA A 96 11.40 -5.89 -14.47
C ALA A 96 11.63 -5.35 -15.89
N PRO A 97 12.89 -5.35 -16.38
CA PRO A 97 13.19 -4.89 -17.74
C PRO A 97 12.71 -5.89 -18.80
N PRO A 98 12.58 -5.49 -20.08
CA PRO A 98 13.11 -4.25 -20.70
C PRO A 98 12.07 -3.14 -20.91
N LEU A 99 10.88 -3.24 -20.33
CA LEU A 99 9.82 -2.28 -20.59
C LEU A 99 9.90 -1.07 -19.65
N PRO A 100 9.62 0.15 -20.14
CA PRO A 100 9.69 1.35 -19.33
C PRO A 100 8.46 1.56 -18.46
N GLN A 101 8.67 2.34 -17.41
CA GLN A 101 7.62 3.08 -16.71
C GLN A 101 7.01 4.10 -17.69
N VAL A 102 5.67 4.23 -17.68
CA VAL A 102 4.95 5.06 -18.68
C VAL A 102 4.53 6.43 -18.14
N ASP A 103 4.63 6.65 -16.81
CA ASP A 103 4.03 7.83 -16.19
C ASP A 103 4.92 9.07 -16.22
N VAL A 104 6.23 8.90 -16.36
CA VAL A 104 7.21 9.99 -16.43
C VAL A 104 8.07 9.81 -17.67
N GLN A 105 7.94 10.73 -18.63
CA GLN A 105 8.70 10.71 -19.88
C GLN A 105 9.21 12.11 -20.20
N ILE A 106 10.45 12.22 -20.70
CA ILE A 106 11.00 13.51 -21.14
C ILE A 106 11.38 13.42 -22.62
N TRP A 107 10.95 14.40 -23.40
CA TRP A 107 11.12 14.44 -24.85
C TRP A 107 11.69 15.79 -25.28
N ARG A 108 12.73 15.79 -26.11
CA ARG A 108 13.24 17.00 -26.78
C ARG A 108 12.56 17.17 -28.12
N ASN A 109 12.13 18.37 -28.46
CA ASN A 109 11.48 18.64 -29.73
C ASN A 109 12.46 18.67 -30.91
N THR A 110 12.81 17.49 -31.42
CA THR A 110 13.59 17.28 -32.65
C THR A 110 12.74 16.61 -33.73
N PRO A 111 13.12 16.70 -35.03
CA PRO A 111 12.42 15.95 -36.09
C PRO A 111 12.35 14.45 -35.83
N ASP A 112 13.44 13.85 -35.32
CA ASP A 112 13.52 12.42 -35.04
C ASP A 112 12.61 12.01 -33.88
N VAL A 113 12.55 12.80 -32.81
CA VAL A 113 11.63 12.56 -31.69
C VAL A 113 10.18 12.64 -32.16
N ARG A 114 9.82 13.64 -32.98
CA ARG A 114 8.45 13.72 -33.53
C ARG A 114 8.11 12.51 -34.42
N ALA A 115 9.08 11.99 -35.18
CA ALA A 115 8.90 10.78 -35.98
C ALA A 115 8.67 9.54 -35.08
N ILE A 116 9.42 9.41 -33.98
CA ILE A 116 9.21 8.33 -32.99
C ILE A 116 7.81 8.41 -32.38
N VAL A 117 7.40 9.58 -31.87
CA VAL A 117 6.07 9.74 -31.27
C VAL A 117 4.97 9.48 -32.30
N MET A 118 5.15 9.89 -33.55
CA MET A 118 4.23 9.53 -34.65
C MET A 118 4.13 8.02 -34.85
N GLN A 119 5.22 7.26 -34.74
CA GLN A 119 5.18 5.79 -34.82
C GLN A 119 4.39 5.19 -33.64
N LEU A 120 4.54 5.73 -32.42
CA LEU A 120 3.73 5.32 -31.27
C LEU A 120 2.23 5.54 -31.57
N VAL A 121 1.88 6.72 -32.08
CA VAL A 121 0.50 7.04 -32.52
C VAL A 121 0.00 6.04 -33.57
N GLN A 122 0.81 5.69 -34.59
CA GLN A 122 0.40 4.70 -35.59
C GLN A 122 0.14 3.31 -34.97
N ARG A 123 0.98 2.88 -34.02
CA ARG A 123 0.79 1.60 -33.31
C ARG A 123 -0.50 1.58 -32.47
N CYS A 124 -0.99 2.73 -32.03
CA CYS A 124 -2.24 2.85 -31.28
C CYS A 124 -3.50 3.00 -32.16
N LYS A 125 -3.38 3.12 -33.49
CA LYS A 125 -4.55 3.23 -34.36
C LYS A 125 -5.39 1.95 -34.34
N LEU A 126 -6.69 2.11 -34.52
CA LEU A 126 -7.62 0.98 -34.64
C LEU A 126 -7.27 0.15 -35.88
N GLY A 127 -7.15 -1.16 -35.70
CA GLY A 127 -6.77 -2.10 -36.76
C GLY A 127 -5.25 -2.29 -36.95
N SER A 128 -4.41 -1.65 -36.13
CA SER A 128 -2.97 -1.91 -36.13
C SER A 128 -2.63 -3.31 -35.61
N GLU A 129 -1.69 -3.98 -36.29
CA GLU A 129 -1.18 -5.31 -35.93
C GLU A 129 0.33 -5.23 -35.60
N PRO A 130 0.83 -5.99 -34.60
CA PRO A 130 0.07 -6.80 -33.66
C PRO A 130 -0.77 -5.93 -32.71
N ARG A 131 -1.91 -6.48 -32.25
CA ARG A 131 -2.77 -5.81 -31.27
C ARG A 131 -1.97 -5.39 -30.03
N LEU A 132 -2.19 -4.16 -29.59
CA LEU A 132 -1.52 -3.61 -28.41
C LEU A 132 -1.94 -4.34 -27.13
N THR A 133 -0.97 -4.90 -26.41
CA THR A 133 -1.16 -5.63 -25.14
C THR A 133 -1.14 -4.70 -23.93
N SER A 134 -0.28 -3.68 -23.96
CA SER A 134 -0.09 -2.71 -22.87
C SER A 134 0.46 -1.39 -23.41
N GLU A 135 0.40 -0.32 -22.62
CA GLU A 135 1.05 0.94 -22.99
C GLU A 135 2.58 0.81 -22.97
N ALA A 136 3.15 0.08 -22.01
CA ALA A 136 4.59 -0.15 -21.92
C ALA A 136 5.14 -0.87 -23.18
N ALA A 137 4.38 -1.79 -23.77
CA ALA A 137 4.73 -2.49 -25.01
C ALA A 137 4.86 -1.57 -26.25
N LEU A 138 4.36 -0.33 -26.19
CA LEU A 138 4.60 0.67 -27.25
C LEU A 138 6.07 1.04 -27.38
N PHE A 139 6.81 0.95 -26.28
CA PHE A 139 8.21 1.36 -26.19
C PHE A 139 9.20 0.21 -26.38
N ALA A 140 8.70 -1.01 -26.64
CA ALA A 140 9.57 -2.14 -26.91
C ALA A 140 10.55 -1.82 -28.05
N GLY A 141 11.85 -1.96 -27.77
CA GLY A 141 12.93 -1.67 -28.72
C GLY A 141 13.45 -0.23 -28.70
N LEU A 142 12.89 0.67 -27.89
CA LEU A 142 13.47 1.99 -27.63
C LEU A 142 14.46 1.93 -26.47
N ASP A 143 15.51 2.75 -26.54
CA ASP A 143 16.49 2.84 -25.45
C ASP A 143 15.84 3.40 -24.18
N THR A 144 16.13 2.72 -23.08
CA THR A 144 15.69 3.08 -21.75
C THR A 144 16.88 3.29 -20.83
N HIS A 145 16.70 4.15 -19.84
CA HIS A 145 17.64 4.36 -18.76
C HIS A 145 17.27 3.46 -17.58
N ARG A 146 18.26 2.84 -16.93
CA ARG A 146 18.01 1.99 -15.76
C ARG A 146 17.57 2.84 -14.56
N TYR A 147 16.48 2.45 -13.89
CA TYR A 147 15.94 3.20 -12.76
C TYR A 147 16.92 3.37 -11.57
N MET A 148 17.87 2.43 -11.40
CA MET A 148 18.92 2.50 -10.37
C MET A 148 20.23 3.17 -10.84
N THR A 149 20.30 3.65 -12.08
CA THR A 149 21.48 4.36 -12.57
C THR A 149 21.29 5.85 -12.35
N LEU A 150 22.27 6.49 -11.72
CA LEU A 150 22.23 7.94 -11.47
C LEU A 150 22.49 8.73 -12.76
N ILE A 151 21.77 9.83 -12.94
CA ILE A 151 22.08 10.90 -13.89
C ILE A 151 22.53 12.10 -13.06
N ASP A 152 23.81 12.45 -13.17
CA ASP A 152 24.40 13.56 -12.42
C ASP A 152 24.12 13.48 -10.90
N GLY A 153 24.24 12.29 -10.32
CA GLY A 153 24.00 12.05 -8.89
C GLY A 153 22.52 11.93 -8.48
N LEU A 154 21.59 11.87 -9.43
CA LEU A 154 20.15 11.79 -9.17
C LEU A 154 19.50 10.54 -9.81
N TYR A 155 18.59 9.89 -9.10
CA TYR A 155 17.69 8.91 -9.71
C TYR A 155 16.61 9.63 -10.51
N ALA A 156 16.53 9.36 -11.82
CA ALA A 156 15.59 10.07 -12.68
C ALA A 156 14.12 9.71 -12.36
N VAL A 157 13.77 8.43 -12.39
CA VAL A 157 12.42 7.97 -12.07
C VAL A 157 12.52 6.67 -11.28
N MET A 158 12.04 6.67 -10.05
CA MET A 158 12.00 5.45 -9.23
C MET A 158 10.61 4.82 -9.22
N PRO A 159 10.52 3.47 -9.29
CA PRO A 159 9.25 2.80 -9.10
C PRO A 159 8.76 2.98 -7.66
N CYS A 160 7.45 3.13 -7.50
CA CYS A 160 6.78 3.25 -6.21
C CYS A 160 5.55 2.33 -6.19
N SER A 161 5.44 1.50 -5.17
CA SER A 161 4.35 0.55 -4.97
C SER A 161 4.04 0.45 -3.48
N PRO A 162 2.82 0.04 -3.07
CA PRO A 162 2.50 -0.24 -1.68
C PRO A 162 3.47 -1.21 -1.00
N ASP A 163 4.01 -2.20 -1.71
CA ASP A 163 4.88 -3.28 -1.20
C ASP A 163 6.39 -2.98 -1.28
N LEU A 164 6.79 -1.84 -1.83
CA LEU A 164 8.19 -1.48 -2.03
C LEU A 164 8.71 -0.51 -0.97
N ASP A 165 9.99 -0.65 -0.63
CA ASP A 165 10.70 0.33 0.18
C ASP A 165 10.74 1.69 -0.55
N PRO A 166 10.20 2.78 0.03
CA PRO A 166 10.27 4.11 -0.56
C PRO A 166 11.66 4.73 -0.40
N MET A 167 12.67 4.08 -0.98
CA MET A 167 14.04 4.60 -1.02
C MET A 167 14.09 6.01 -1.65
N TRP A 168 13.18 6.31 -2.57
CA TRP A 168 13.02 7.64 -3.18
C TRP A 168 12.76 8.76 -2.15
N GLY A 169 12.27 8.45 -0.95
CA GLY A 169 12.09 9.42 0.13
C GLY A 169 13.38 9.75 0.88
N ARG A 170 14.47 8.99 0.64
CA ARG A 170 15.76 9.09 1.35
C ARG A 170 16.94 9.29 0.40
N ALA A 171 16.77 9.00 -0.89
CA ALA A 171 17.78 9.14 -1.93
C ALA A 171 17.42 10.26 -2.91
N PRO A 172 18.40 11.00 -3.46
CA PRO A 172 18.13 12.07 -4.41
C PRO A 172 17.37 11.57 -5.63
N THR A 173 16.10 11.97 -5.75
CA THR A 173 15.18 11.43 -6.75
C THR A 173 14.37 12.54 -7.40
N PHE A 174 14.37 12.60 -8.74
CA PHE A 174 13.56 13.58 -9.47
C PHE A 174 12.07 13.27 -9.36
N ALA A 175 11.66 12.06 -9.75
CA ALA A 175 10.26 11.67 -9.78
C ALA A 175 10.05 10.19 -9.43
N ILE A 176 8.80 9.83 -9.15
CA ILE A 176 8.35 8.46 -8.99
C ILE A 176 7.25 8.11 -10.00
N SER A 177 7.19 6.82 -10.35
CA SER A 177 6.08 6.21 -11.08
C SER A 177 5.37 5.24 -10.14
N ILE A 178 4.08 5.47 -9.89
CA ILE A 178 3.27 4.70 -8.94
C ILE A 178 2.62 3.54 -9.69
N ASP A 179 2.84 2.31 -9.25
CA ASP A 179 2.33 1.08 -9.85
C ASP A 179 2.16 0.02 -8.77
N ASP A 180 1.01 -0.63 -8.70
CA ASP A 180 0.74 -1.75 -7.78
C ASP A 180 1.43 -3.05 -8.24
N THR A 181 1.88 -3.09 -9.51
CA THR A 181 2.50 -4.25 -10.16
C THR A 181 3.83 -3.92 -10.86
N PRO A 182 4.80 -3.27 -10.19
CA PRO A 182 6.00 -2.72 -10.84
C PRO A 182 6.94 -3.80 -11.44
N ARG A 183 6.70 -5.08 -11.12
CA ARG A 183 7.40 -6.26 -11.67
C ARG A 183 6.78 -6.78 -12.97
N ASP A 184 5.59 -6.29 -13.35
CA ASP A 184 4.88 -6.65 -14.57
C ASP A 184 4.33 -5.37 -15.24
N PRO A 185 5.20 -4.59 -15.92
CA PRO A 185 4.82 -3.32 -16.53
C PRO A 185 3.75 -3.43 -17.60
N GLU A 186 3.46 -4.64 -18.13
CA GLU A 186 2.35 -4.85 -19.04
C GLU A 186 0.99 -4.86 -18.33
N ARG A 187 0.98 -5.19 -17.04
CA ARG A 187 -0.23 -5.24 -16.20
C ARG A 187 -0.37 -4.05 -15.27
N LYS A 188 0.39 -2.98 -15.52
CA LYS A 188 0.35 -1.74 -14.74
C LYS A 188 -1.08 -1.41 -14.30
N GLY A 189 -1.24 -1.29 -12.99
CA GLY A 189 -2.46 -0.86 -12.33
C GLY A 189 -2.10 -0.02 -11.11
N THR A 190 -2.99 0.85 -10.71
CA THR A 190 -2.77 1.72 -9.55
C THR A 190 -4.06 1.83 -8.76
N THR A 191 -3.98 1.62 -7.45
CA THR A 191 -5.09 1.87 -6.53
C THR A 191 -5.21 3.39 -6.33
N PRO A 192 -6.25 4.07 -6.87
CA PRO A 192 -6.28 5.54 -6.91
C PRO A 192 -6.21 6.18 -5.52
N ARG A 193 -6.82 5.54 -4.52
CA ARG A 193 -6.78 5.98 -3.12
C ARG A 193 -5.35 6.00 -2.56
N PHE A 194 -4.54 4.99 -2.86
CA PHE A 194 -3.14 4.94 -2.44
C PHE A 194 -2.33 6.05 -3.12
N ARG A 195 -2.45 6.18 -4.44
CA ARG A 195 -1.84 7.26 -5.22
C ARG A 195 -2.18 8.63 -4.65
N ASP A 196 -3.45 8.95 -4.51
CA ASP A 196 -3.89 10.28 -4.07
C ASP A 196 -3.42 10.58 -2.65
N THR A 197 -3.46 9.60 -1.75
CA THR A 197 -2.95 9.74 -0.37
C THR A 197 -1.45 10.00 -0.35
N LEU A 198 -0.69 9.24 -1.15
CA LEU A 198 0.77 9.36 -1.26
C LEU A 198 1.18 10.70 -1.84
N VAL A 199 0.60 11.10 -2.97
CA VAL A 199 0.98 12.36 -3.63
C VAL A 199 0.57 13.56 -2.78
N ALA A 200 -0.59 13.51 -2.13
CA ALA A 200 -0.99 14.57 -1.19
C ALA A 200 -0.02 14.64 0.00
N TYR A 201 0.48 13.50 0.49
CA TYR A 201 1.51 13.47 1.54
C TYR A 201 2.82 14.08 1.06
N VAL A 202 3.30 13.72 -0.14
CA VAL A 202 4.49 14.31 -0.76
C VAL A 202 4.36 15.83 -0.86
N ASN A 203 3.22 16.33 -1.34
CA ASN A 203 2.94 17.77 -1.44
C ASN A 203 3.01 18.45 -0.07
N ARG A 204 2.40 17.86 0.96
CA ARG A 204 2.42 18.39 2.34
C ARG A 204 3.83 18.44 2.93
N CYS A 205 4.58 17.35 2.83
CA CYS A 205 5.95 17.28 3.37
C CYS A 205 6.84 18.34 2.72
N ARG A 206 6.75 18.47 1.41
CA ARG A 206 7.46 19.51 0.66
C ARG A 206 7.05 20.92 1.08
N ALA A 207 5.75 21.21 1.13
CA ALA A 207 5.25 22.54 1.52
C ALA A 207 5.70 22.92 2.94
N ALA A 208 5.84 21.93 3.83
CA ALA A 208 6.33 22.10 5.20
C ALA A 208 7.86 22.01 5.35
N GLY A 209 8.61 21.70 4.29
CA GLY A 209 10.07 21.45 4.37
C GLY A 209 10.43 20.26 5.28
N ARG A 210 9.53 19.29 5.45
CA ARG A 210 9.71 18.12 6.32
C ARG A 210 10.29 16.94 5.54
N PRO A 211 11.15 16.11 6.16
CA PRO A 211 11.56 14.84 5.57
C PRO A 211 10.37 13.92 5.28
N MET A 212 10.45 13.17 4.19
CA MET A 212 9.45 12.17 3.84
C MET A 212 9.43 11.03 4.88
N PHE A 213 8.26 10.45 5.12
CA PHE A 213 8.03 9.35 6.06
C PHE A 213 8.46 9.63 7.50
N SER A 214 8.43 10.91 7.89
CA SER A 214 8.47 11.33 9.30
C SER A 214 7.05 11.59 9.77
N PHE A 215 6.54 10.76 10.67
CA PHE A 215 5.15 10.84 11.09
C PHE A 215 5.00 11.43 12.48
N ASP A 216 3.96 12.24 12.69
CA ASP A 216 3.71 12.86 14.01
C ASP A 216 3.38 11.80 15.08
N HIS A 217 2.91 10.63 14.66
CA HIS A 217 2.65 9.48 15.53
C HIS A 217 3.89 8.65 15.84
N ASP A 218 5.09 9.05 15.39
CA ASP A 218 6.32 8.32 15.70
C ASP A 218 6.78 8.51 17.15
N ALA A 219 6.41 9.62 17.78
CA ALA A 219 6.67 9.84 19.20
C ALA A 219 5.70 9.02 20.05
N ALA A 220 6.25 8.17 20.92
CA ALA A 220 5.48 7.46 21.94
C ALA A 220 4.95 8.47 22.96
N ALA A 221 3.67 8.36 23.32
CA ALA A 221 3.14 9.08 24.46
C ALA A 221 3.79 8.54 25.77
N PRO A 222 3.86 9.32 26.86
CA PRO A 222 4.42 8.83 28.13
C PRO A 222 3.77 7.54 28.64
N ASP A 223 2.46 7.40 28.43
CA ASP A 223 1.68 6.20 28.79
C ASP A 223 1.97 4.98 27.90
N GLU A 224 2.58 5.20 26.72
CA GLU A 224 3.00 4.16 25.76
C GLU A 224 4.43 3.64 26.06
N ALA A 225 5.09 4.13 27.13
CA ALA A 225 6.45 3.70 27.51
C ALA A 225 6.51 2.32 28.18
N ALA A 226 5.40 1.82 28.70
CA ALA A 226 5.33 0.48 29.29
C ALA A 226 5.30 -0.61 28.20
N GLU A 227 6.06 -1.68 28.40
CA GLU A 227 6.10 -2.86 27.51
C GLU A 227 4.72 -3.48 27.28
N ARG A 228 3.81 -3.36 28.25
CA ARG A 228 2.42 -3.79 28.11
C ARG A 228 1.46 -2.87 28.87
N SER A 229 0.22 -2.82 28.40
CA SER A 229 -0.88 -2.11 29.07
C SER A 229 -2.21 -2.82 28.90
N THR A 230 -3.10 -2.64 29.88
CA THR A 230 -4.48 -3.09 29.82
C THR A 230 -5.41 -1.90 29.99
N TYR A 231 -6.36 -1.76 29.07
CA TYR A 231 -7.42 -0.76 29.13
C TYR A 231 -8.75 -1.46 29.42
N ASN A 232 -9.58 -0.86 30.28
CA ASN A 232 -10.90 -1.37 30.68
C ASN A 232 -10.88 -2.86 31.08
N PRO A 233 -10.11 -3.27 32.10
CA PRO A 233 -9.93 -4.68 32.44
C PRO A 233 -11.24 -5.37 32.87
N GLY A 234 -11.32 -6.69 32.64
CA GLY A 234 -12.38 -7.55 33.18
C GLY A 234 -13.73 -7.50 32.45
N ARG A 235 -13.76 -7.03 31.21
CA ARG A 235 -14.99 -7.00 30.39
C ARG A 235 -15.24 -8.35 29.71
N PRO A 236 -16.48 -8.71 29.34
CA PRO A 236 -16.74 -10.01 28.70
C PRO A 236 -16.00 -10.22 27.37
N ILE A 237 -15.79 -9.16 26.61
CA ILE A 237 -15.06 -9.16 25.34
C ILE A 237 -13.72 -8.46 25.53
N ALA A 238 -12.64 -9.12 25.11
CA ALA A 238 -11.29 -8.55 25.09
C ALA A 238 -10.71 -8.52 23.68
N LEU A 239 -10.22 -7.35 23.29
CA LEU A 239 -9.36 -7.15 22.13
C LEU A 239 -7.90 -7.28 22.56
N MET A 240 -7.06 -7.78 21.67
CA MET A 240 -5.62 -7.81 21.90
C MET A 240 -4.83 -7.54 20.63
N MET A 241 -3.68 -6.90 20.83
CA MET A 241 -2.67 -6.71 19.80
C MET A 241 -1.28 -6.91 20.40
N LEU A 242 -0.35 -7.33 19.54
CA LEU A 242 1.08 -7.33 19.85
C LEU A 242 1.82 -6.65 18.72
N TYR A 243 2.77 -5.79 19.07
CA TYR A 243 3.72 -5.23 18.13
C TYR A 243 5.07 -5.02 18.81
N THR A 244 6.14 -4.98 18.03
CA THR A 244 7.50 -4.72 18.50
C THR A 244 7.97 -3.33 18.03
N PRO A 245 9.01 -2.74 18.65
CA PRO A 245 9.42 -1.37 18.35
C PRO A 245 9.73 -1.08 16.88
N ASN A 246 10.25 -2.06 16.12
CA ASN A 246 10.58 -1.92 14.70
C ASN A 246 9.36 -1.70 13.79
N ILE A 247 8.15 -2.01 14.26
CA ILE A 247 6.89 -1.75 13.54
C ILE A 247 6.02 -0.70 14.23
N GLY A 248 6.58 -0.01 15.23
CA GLY A 248 5.86 0.94 16.07
C GLY A 248 5.23 2.11 15.32
N SER A 249 5.76 2.50 14.15
CA SER A 249 5.24 3.62 13.36
C SER A 249 3.77 3.41 13.01
N TYR A 250 3.41 2.31 12.36
CA TYR A 250 2.01 2.04 12.04
C TYR A 250 1.24 1.41 13.22
N ALA A 251 1.91 0.63 14.08
CA ALA A 251 1.24 -0.05 15.19
C ALA A 251 0.65 0.92 16.21
N ARG A 252 1.29 2.08 16.47
CA ARG A 252 0.72 3.12 17.34
C ARG A 252 -0.56 3.75 16.77
N VAL A 253 -0.71 3.76 15.44
CA VAL A 253 -1.98 4.19 14.81
C VAL A 253 -3.08 3.17 15.14
N ALA A 254 -2.81 1.87 14.95
CA ALA A 254 -3.73 0.80 15.34
C ALA A 254 -4.06 0.83 16.84
N GLU A 255 -3.07 1.00 17.72
CA GLU A 255 -3.31 1.04 19.16
C GLU A 255 -4.29 2.15 19.55
N ARG A 256 -4.08 3.37 19.03
CA ARG A 256 -4.97 4.50 19.28
C ARG A 256 -6.36 4.27 18.68
N ASN A 257 -6.44 3.59 17.54
CA ASN A 257 -7.69 3.21 16.91
C ASN A 257 -8.47 2.20 17.78
N PHE A 258 -7.81 1.14 18.25
CA PHE A 258 -8.42 0.10 19.08
C PHE A 258 -8.80 0.61 20.45
N ARG A 259 -8.02 1.53 21.03
CA ARG A 259 -8.34 2.16 22.31
C ARG A 259 -9.64 2.95 22.24
N ARG A 260 -9.83 3.78 21.20
CA ARG A 260 -11.09 4.52 21.00
C ARG A 260 -12.28 3.58 20.84
N TYR A 261 -12.10 2.51 20.08
CA TYR A 261 -13.15 1.50 19.90
C TYR A 261 -13.49 0.76 21.20
N ALA A 262 -12.48 0.31 21.95
CA ALA A 262 -12.66 -0.35 23.23
C ALA A 262 -13.34 0.55 24.28
N ASP A 263 -12.99 1.85 24.30
CA ASP A 263 -13.64 2.83 25.17
C ASP A 263 -15.10 3.07 24.78
N ALA A 264 -15.41 3.14 23.49
CA ALA A 264 -16.78 3.38 22.99
C ALA A 264 -17.75 2.23 23.33
N HIS A 265 -17.27 0.99 23.28
CA HIS A 265 -18.10 -0.21 23.48
C HIS A 265 -17.92 -0.89 24.84
N GLY A 266 -17.02 -0.39 25.67
CA GLY A 266 -16.75 -0.96 26.98
C GLY A 266 -16.07 -2.33 26.92
N TYR A 267 -15.19 -2.55 25.94
CA TYR A 267 -14.37 -3.77 25.81
C TYR A 267 -13.04 -3.64 26.54
N THR A 268 -12.46 -4.77 26.94
CA THR A 268 -11.06 -4.79 27.40
C THR A 268 -10.13 -4.70 26.20
N LEU A 269 -9.02 -3.98 26.33
CA LEU A 269 -7.93 -3.98 25.33
C LEU A 269 -6.60 -4.32 26.01
N TYR A 270 -5.95 -5.37 25.54
CA TYR A 270 -4.57 -5.72 25.89
C TYR A 270 -3.62 -5.29 24.78
N VAL A 271 -2.58 -4.53 25.15
CA VAL A 271 -1.54 -4.10 24.22
C VAL A 271 -0.20 -4.60 24.72
N HIS A 272 0.48 -5.39 23.89
CA HIS A 272 1.88 -5.78 24.06
C HIS A 272 2.74 -5.01 23.06
N ARG A 273 3.67 -4.20 23.56
CA ARG A 273 4.59 -3.35 22.78
C ARG A 273 5.98 -3.97 22.61
N ASP A 274 6.16 -5.17 23.15
CA ASP A 274 7.29 -6.05 22.90
C ASP A 274 6.88 -7.52 23.09
N ILE A 275 7.81 -8.43 22.81
CA ILE A 275 7.64 -9.87 23.01
C ILE A 275 7.57 -10.20 24.52
N PRO A 276 6.50 -10.87 25.02
CA PRO A 276 6.42 -11.24 26.42
C PRO A 276 7.48 -12.29 26.79
N ALA A 277 8.52 -11.86 27.50
CA ALA A 277 9.67 -12.70 27.84
C ALA A 277 9.29 -13.93 28.67
N GLU A 278 8.22 -13.84 29.48
CA GLU A 278 7.73 -14.93 30.32
C GLU A 278 7.23 -16.15 29.52
N ILE A 279 6.90 -15.99 28.24
CA ILE A 279 6.49 -17.10 27.37
C ILE A 279 7.69 -17.98 26.98
N GLY A 280 8.92 -17.44 27.03
CA GLY A 280 10.15 -18.19 26.77
C GLY A 280 10.31 -18.73 25.35
N LEU A 281 9.45 -18.29 24.41
CA LEU A 281 9.50 -18.68 23.00
C LEU A 281 10.47 -17.75 22.26
N ASN A 282 11.47 -18.31 21.57
CA ASN A 282 12.32 -17.54 20.67
C ASN A 282 11.68 -17.50 19.27
N ALA A 283 10.87 -16.48 19.01
CA ALA A 283 10.12 -16.32 17.77
C ALA A 283 9.81 -14.84 17.48
N THR A 284 9.34 -14.56 16.26
CA THR A 284 8.74 -13.27 15.91
C THR A 284 7.30 -13.15 16.42
N GLY A 285 6.80 -11.91 16.54
CA GLY A 285 5.55 -11.59 17.25
C GLY A 285 4.29 -12.34 16.78
N ASN A 286 4.17 -12.67 15.50
CA ASN A 286 3.02 -13.40 14.95
C ASN A 286 2.87 -14.80 15.57
N TRP A 287 3.97 -15.43 16.00
CA TRP A 287 3.94 -16.75 16.62
C TRP A 287 3.37 -16.74 18.04
N PHE A 288 3.23 -15.58 18.68
CA PHE A 288 2.72 -15.47 20.05
C PHE A 288 1.19 -15.42 20.13
N LYS A 289 0.49 -15.32 18.98
CA LYS A 289 -0.98 -15.29 18.93
C LYS A 289 -1.65 -16.39 19.76
N PRO A 290 -1.29 -17.69 19.64
CA PRO A 290 -1.95 -18.74 20.40
C PRO A 290 -1.78 -18.61 21.91
N TRP A 291 -0.58 -18.23 22.37
CA TRP A 291 -0.30 -18.04 23.80
C TRP A 291 -1.12 -16.89 24.39
N LEU A 292 -1.19 -15.76 23.69
CA LEU A 292 -1.95 -14.61 24.16
C LEU A 292 -3.46 -14.87 24.10
N LEU A 293 -3.94 -15.46 23.00
CA LEU A 293 -5.33 -15.89 22.88
C LEU A 293 -5.71 -16.84 24.03
N HIS A 294 -4.93 -17.89 24.26
CA HIS A 294 -5.17 -18.88 25.31
C HIS A 294 -5.18 -18.25 26.71
N ALA A 295 -4.17 -17.44 27.02
CA ALA A 295 -4.03 -16.80 28.33
C ALA A 295 -5.22 -15.89 28.66
N TYR A 296 -5.66 -15.07 27.71
CA TYR A 296 -6.78 -14.16 27.93
C TYR A 296 -8.14 -14.86 27.83
N LEU A 297 -8.26 -15.94 27.05
CA LEU A 297 -9.50 -16.70 26.94
C LEU A 297 -9.97 -17.22 28.29
N GLN A 298 -9.07 -17.48 29.24
CA GLN A 298 -9.42 -17.93 30.59
C GLN A 298 -10.26 -16.90 31.38
N HIS A 299 -10.13 -15.62 31.04
CA HIS A 299 -10.68 -14.50 31.82
C HIS A 299 -11.85 -13.78 31.13
N HIS A 300 -12.10 -14.09 29.86
CA HIS A 300 -13.08 -13.39 29.02
C HIS A 300 -14.06 -14.40 28.40
N GLU A 301 -15.27 -13.95 28.05
CA GLU A 301 -16.18 -14.79 27.26
C GLU A 301 -15.71 -14.88 25.81
N TRP A 302 -15.20 -13.77 25.27
CA TRP A 302 -14.63 -13.69 23.93
C TRP A 302 -13.29 -12.98 23.95
N VAL A 303 -12.37 -13.49 23.13
CA VAL A 303 -11.11 -12.83 22.82
C VAL A 303 -11.00 -12.58 21.33
N VAL A 304 -10.50 -11.42 20.95
CA VAL A 304 -10.32 -11.00 19.55
C VAL A 304 -8.89 -10.57 19.34
N TRP A 305 -8.19 -11.28 18.46
CA TRP A 305 -6.90 -10.88 17.95
C TRP A 305 -7.06 -9.85 16.83
N LEU A 306 -6.26 -8.78 16.90
CA LEU A 306 -6.12 -7.77 15.85
C LEU A 306 -4.63 -7.57 15.56
N ASP A 307 -4.21 -7.83 14.31
CA ASP A 307 -2.84 -7.53 13.88
C ASP A 307 -2.56 -6.02 13.98
N ALA A 308 -1.28 -5.69 14.16
CA ALA A 308 -0.84 -4.29 14.28
C ALA A 308 -1.03 -3.46 13.00
N ASP A 309 -1.32 -4.11 11.87
CA ASP A 309 -1.65 -3.49 10.59
C ASP A 309 -3.14 -3.52 10.25
N VAL A 310 -4.00 -3.60 11.28
CA VAL A 310 -5.46 -3.53 11.16
C VAL A 310 -5.97 -2.20 11.73
N LEU A 311 -7.05 -1.67 11.14
CA LEU A 311 -7.87 -0.61 11.72
C LEU A 311 -9.33 -1.05 11.82
N ILE A 312 -10.00 -0.66 12.90
CA ILE A 312 -11.46 -0.69 12.99
C ILE A 312 -11.95 0.62 12.37
N ALA A 313 -12.46 0.53 11.14
CA ALA A 313 -12.90 1.66 10.35
C ALA A 313 -14.31 2.13 10.72
N ASP A 314 -15.24 1.24 11.02
CA ASP A 314 -16.51 1.62 11.65
C ASP A 314 -16.41 1.51 13.17
N GLN A 315 -16.19 2.66 13.82
CA GLN A 315 -16.04 2.74 15.28
C GLN A 315 -17.37 2.58 16.04
N GLN A 316 -18.52 2.62 15.35
CA GLN A 316 -19.85 2.56 15.96
C GLN A 316 -20.46 1.17 15.92
N GLN A 317 -20.01 0.30 15.01
CA GLN A 317 -20.51 -1.06 14.91
C GLN A 317 -19.99 -1.95 16.07
N PRO A 318 -20.86 -2.51 16.93
CA PRO A 318 -20.46 -3.41 18.01
C PRO A 318 -20.12 -4.82 17.50
N LEU A 319 -19.34 -5.59 18.29
CA LEU A 319 -18.95 -6.96 17.97
C LEU A 319 -20.02 -8.01 18.30
N GLU A 320 -20.84 -7.77 19.32
CA GLU A 320 -21.81 -8.74 19.86
C GLU A 320 -22.71 -9.36 18.78
N PRO A 321 -23.30 -8.58 17.84
CA PRO A 321 -24.16 -9.15 16.80
C PRO A 321 -23.42 -10.14 15.89
N LEU A 322 -22.10 -10.00 15.74
CA LEU A 322 -21.29 -10.91 14.93
C LEU A 322 -20.98 -12.22 15.67
N PHE A 323 -21.11 -12.24 17.00
CA PHE A 323 -20.79 -13.40 17.85
C PHE A 323 -22.00 -14.28 18.15
N GLU A 324 -23.23 -13.80 17.89
CA GLU A 324 -24.46 -14.54 18.18
C GLU A 324 -24.47 -15.92 17.51
N GLY A 325 -24.66 -16.97 18.32
CA GLY A 325 -24.72 -18.36 17.85
C GLY A 325 -23.39 -18.97 17.42
N ARG A 326 -22.26 -18.30 17.70
CA ARG A 326 -20.92 -18.76 17.27
C ARG A 326 -20.03 -19.09 18.47
N ASP A 327 -19.02 -19.92 18.21
CA ASP A 327 -17.90 -20.16 19.13
C ASP A 327 -16.58 -19.55 18.60
N TRP A 328 -16.56 -19.11 17.34
CA TRP A 328 -15.43 -18.44 16.72
C TRP A 328 -15.92 -17.59 15.54
N LEU A 329 -15.12 -16.60 15.14
CA LEU A 329 -15.36 -15.78 13.95
C LEU A 329 -14.03 -15.49 13.25
N LEU A 330 -14.00 -15.78 11.95
CA LEU A 330 -12.85 -15.60 11.07
C LEU A 330 -13.29 -14.91 9.78
N ALA A 331 -12.33 -14.50 8.96
CA ALA A 331 -12.58 -13.91 7.65
C ALA A 331 -11.88 -14.68 6.54
N GLN A 332 -12.53 -14.79 5.38
CA GLN A 332 -11.91 -15.35 4.18
C GLN A 332 -10.59 -14.63 3.84
N ASP A 333 -9.60 -15.39 3.43
CA ASP A 333 -8.35 -14.82 2.90
C ASP A 333 -8.56 -14.33 1.47
N ILE A 334 -7.86 -13.28 1.08
CA ILE A 334 -7.85 -12.81 -0.32
C ILE A 334 -7.06 -13.76 -1.24
N GLY A 335 -6.13 -14.53 -0.68
CA GLY A 335 -5.29 -15.47 -1.37
C GLY A 335 -5.93 -16.86 -1.47
N GLN A 336 -5.09 -17.90 -1.34
CA GLN A 336 -5.50 -19.30 -1.50
C GLN A 336 -5.81 -19.99 -0.16
N TRP A 337 -5.79 -19.26 0.94
CA TRP A 337 -5.96 -19.81 2.29
C TRP A 337 -7.44 -19.79 2.70
N SER A 338 -7.83 -20.71 3.57
CA SER A 338 -9.24 -20.82 4.02
C SER A 338 -9.70 -19.58 4.80
N PHE A 339 -8.80 -18.94 5.56
CA PHE A 339 -9.06 -17.69 6.27
C PHE A 339 -7.77 -16.91 6.52
N ASN A 340 -7.90 -15.62 6.85
CA ASN A 340 -6.81 -14.75 7.24
C ASN A 340 -6.64 -14.69 8.76
N SER A 341 -5.43 -14.90 9.30
CA SER A 341 -5.17 -14.91 10.75
C SER A 341 -4.91 -13.52 11.37
N GLY A 342 -5.08 -12.44 10.60
CA GLY A 342 -4.88 -11.08 11.08
C GLY A 342 -6.01 -10.55 11.94
N VAL A 343 -7.20 -11.12 11.81
CA VAL A 343 -8.36 -10.85 12.68
C VAL A 343 -9.05 -12.17 12.99
N MET A 344 -9.07 -12.55 14.27
CA MET A 344 -9.66 -13.81 14.72
C MET A 344 -10.35 -13.61 16.06
N ALA A 345 -11.56 -14.16 16.22
CA ALA A 345 -12.26 -14.16 17.50
C ALA A 345 -12.57 -15.58 17.96
N PHE A 346 -12.39 -15.84 19.25
CA PHE A 346 -12.68 -17.13 19.87
C PHE A 346 -13.49 -16.94 21.15
N ARG A 347 -14.53 -17.76 21.31
CA ARG A 347 -15.32 -17.85 22.53
C ARG A 347 -14.66 -18.79 23.52
N ARG A 348 -14.82 -18.54 24.82
CA ARG A 348 -14.37 -19.45 25.88
C ARG A 348 -15.22 -20.71 25.90
N THR A 349 -14.73 -21.73 25.23
CA THR A 349 -15.26 -23.10 25.23
C THR A 349 -14.11 -24.08 25.48
N GLU A 350 -14.40 -25.25 26.05
CA GLU A 350 -13.40 -26.30 26.26
C GLU A 350 -12.72 -26.70 24.95
N ARG A 351 -13.47 -26.68 23.84
CA ARG A 351 -12.99 -27.01 22.51
C ARG A 351 -11.98 -26.00 21.98
N ASN A 352 -12.27 -24.70 22.08
CA ASN A 352 -11.33 -23.67 21.64
C ASN A 352 -10.09 -23.62 22.53
N ASP A 353 -10.26 -23.84 23.83
CA ASP A 353 -9.16 -23.94 24.78
C ASP A 353 -8.19 -25.08 24.40
N ALA A 354 -8.71 -26.29 24.18
CA ALA A 354 -7.91 -27.44 23.77
C ALA A 354 -7.21 -27.21 22.42
N MET A 355 -7.91 -26.65 21.42
CA MET A 355 -7.33 -26.36 20.10
C MET A 355 -6.17 -25.36 20.19
N LEU A 356 -6.27 -24.32 21.02
CA LEU A 356 -5.19 -23.36 21.23
C LEU A 356 -3.99 -24.00 21.95
N GLN A 357 -4.20 -24.87 22.94
CA GLN A 357 -3.12 -25.60 23.63
C GLN A 357 -2.37 -26.55 22.67
N ASP A 358 -3.10 -27.27 21.82
CA ASP A 358 -2.51 -28.16 20.81
C ASP A 358 -1.70 -27.35 19.77
N LEU A 359 -2.21 -26.17 19.39
CA LEU A 359 -1.52 -25.26 18.50
C LEU A 359 -0.24 -24.70 19.13
N MET A 360 -0.27 -24.32 20.42
CA MET A 360 0.92 -23.91 21.17
C MET A 360 1.99 -25.01 21.16
N THR A 361 1.59 -26.26 21.39
CA THR A 361 2.50 -27.42 21.34
C THR A 361 3.09 -27.62 19.93
N THR A 362 2.26 -27.49 18.90
CA THR A 362 2.68 -27.60 17.50
C THR A 362 3.71 -26.53 17.13
N ILE A 363 3.44 -25.26 17.48
CA ILE A 363 4.35 -24.14 17.18
C ILE A 363 5.63 -24.23 18.01
N ALA A 364 5.56 -24.67 19.27
CA ALA A 364 6.74 -24.89 20.11
C ALA A 364 7.72 -25.90 19.49
N ALA A 365 7.20 -26.88 18.74
CA ALA A 365 7.99 -27.90 18.04
C ALA A 365 8.52 -27.47 16.65
N LEU A 366 8.15 -26.29 16.13
CA LEU A 366 8.65 -25.82 14.83
C LEU A 366 10.15 -25.52 14.87
N HIS A 367 10.83 -25.86 13.78
CA HIS A 367 12.27 -25.69 13.62
C HIS A 367 12.66 -24.24 13.32
N ASP A 368 11.80 -23.48 12.61
CA ASP A 368 12.05 -22.09 12.25
C ASP A 368 10.83 -21.21 12.51
N ARG A 369 11.04 -20.15 13.29
CA ARG A 369 10.05 -19.11 13.66
C ARG A 369 10.65 -17.70 13.54
N SER A 370 11.73 -17.58 12.77
CA SER A 370 12.57 -16.38 12.68
C SER A 370 11.93 -15.22 11.91
N SER A 371 10.87 -15.49 11.16
CA SER A 371 10.11 -14.47 10.43
C SER A 371 8.62 -14.80 10.40
N VAL A 372 7.82 -13.82 9.96
CA VAL A 372 6.37 -13.97 9.78
C VAL A 372 5.99 -15.02 8.73
N TYR A 373 6.91 -15.37 7.82
CA TYR A 373 6.72 -16.39 6.77
C TYR A 373 7.52 -17.68 7.01
N ALA A 374 8.31 -17.74 8.09
CA ALA A 374 9.06 -18.94 8.45
C ALA A 374 8.08 -20.10 8.69
N SER A 375 8.44 -21.34 8.36
CA SER A 375 7.54 -22.50 8.51
C SER A 375 6.12 -22.26 7.94
N ASP A 376 6.05 -21.55 6.80
CA ASP A 376 4.82 -21.15 6.08
C ASP A 376 3.88 -20.18 6.83
N GLY A 377 4.36 -19.55 7.91
CA GLY A 377 3.62 -18.55 8.69
C GLY A 377 2.58 -19.13 9.66
N ASP A 378 2.19 -18.33 10.65
CA ASP A 378 1.24 -18.73 11.70
C ASP A 378 -0.15 -19.08 11.16
N GLN A 379 -0.59 -18.39 10.09
CA GLN A 379 -1.87 -18.61 9.42
C GLN A 379 -2.07 -20.08 9.03
N LEU A 380 -1.04 -20.76 8.51
CA LEU A 380 -1.12 -22.18 8.18
C LEU A 380 -1.44 -23.05 9.37
N HIS A 381 -0.80 -22.78 10.49
CA HIS A 381 -0.93 -23.62 11.68
C HIS A 381 -2.28 -23.42 12.35
N PHE A 382 -2.82 -22.19 12.33
CA PHE A 382 -4.21 -21.92 12.71
C PHE A 382 -5.20 -22.67 11.81
N ILE A 383 -5.03 -22.60 10.48
CA ILE A 383 -5.91 -23.32 9.53
C ILE A 383 -5.88 -24.82 9.79
N ARG A 384 -4.68 -25.41 9.91
CA ARG A 384 -4.52 -26.85 10.18
C ARG A 384 -5.10 -27.26 11.53
N ALA A 385 -4.96 -26.44 12.56
CA ALA A 385 -5.53 -26.72 13.88
C ALA A 385 -7.06 -26.78 13.81
N MET A 386 -7.69 -25.81 13.14
CA MET A 386 -9.14 -25.77 12.99
C MET A 386 -9.69 -26.83 12.03
N GLU A 387 -8.93 -27.21 10.98
CA GLU A 387 -9.25 -28.34 10.11
C GLU A 387 -9.24 -29.67 10.87
N ARG A 388 -8.19 -29.92 11.66
CA ARG A 388 -8.04 -31.16 12.45
C ARG A 388 -9.13 -31.31 13.50
N ASP A 389 -9.51 -30.20 14.12
CA ASP A 389 -10.60 -30.18 15.09
C ASP A 389 -11.99 -30.21 14.40
N GLY A 390 -12.06 -30.18 13.06
CA GLY A 390 -13.31 -30.22 12.30
C GLY A 390 -14.15 -28.95 12.41
N GLN A 391 -13.57 -27.83 12.86
CA GLN A 391 -14.27 -26.56 13.03
C GLN A 391 -14.53 -25.86 11.68
N LEU A 392 -13.61 -25.97 10.71
CA LEU A 392 -13.74 -25.27 9.42
C LEU A 392 -14.85 -25.80 8.49
N GLN A 393 -15.64 -26.78 8.92
CA GLN A 393 -16.79 -27.30 8.17
C GLN A 393 -18.12 -26.56 8.49
N GLY A 394 -18.11 -25.49 9.30
CA GLY A 394 -19.30 -24.73 9.74
C GLY A 394 -19.39 -23.26 9.25
N GLU A 395 -20.49 -22.57 9.56
CA GLU A 395 -20.86 -21.20 9.13
C GLU A 395 -20.07 -20.05 9.82
N GLY A 396 -18.82 -20.26 10.23
CA GLY A 396 -18.06 -19.29 11.04
C GLY A 396 -17.08 -18.37 10.27
N VAL A 397 -16.79 -18.66 9.00
CA VAL A 397 -15.90 -17.83 8.17
C VAL A 397 -16.74 -16.78 7.44
N ALA A 398 -16.66 -15.54 7.88
CA ALA A 398 -17.27 -14.40 7.22
C ALA A 398 -16.56 -14.07 5.90
N ASP A 399 -17.28 -13.45 4.96
CA ASP A 399 -16.64 -12.92 3.76
C ASP A 399 -15.69 -11.76 4.12
N LEU A 400 -14.68 -11.56 3.27
CA LEU A 400 -13.65 -10.53 3.48
C LEU A 400 -14.20 -9.10 3.43
N VAL A 401 -15.41 -8.85 2.91
CA VAL A 401 -15.99 -7.50 2.87
C VAL A 401 -16.67 -7.15 4.19
N SER A 402 -17.30 -8.13 4.84
CA SER A 402 -18.03 -7.95 6.11
C SER A 402 -17.10 -7.97 7.33
N PHE A 403 -16.00 -8.72 7.28
CA PHE A 403 -15.04 -8.85 8.38
C PHE A 403 -13.62 -8.98 7.82
N ASN A 404 -12.67 -8.18 8.30
CA ASN A 404 -11.27 -8.16 7.86
C ASN A 404 -11.01 -7.80 6.37
N THR A 405 -11.50 -6.64 5.94
CA THR A 405 -11.39 -6.16 4.55
C THR A 405 -9.98 -5.78 4.14
N PRO A 406 -9.41 -6.38 3.08
CA PRO A 406 -8.21 -5.88 2.42
C PRO A 406 -8.27 -4.38 2.14
N TRP A 407 -7.19 -3.65 2.45
CA TRP A 407 -7.12 -2.20 2.23
C TRP A 407 -7.43 -1.77 0.78
N LEU A 408 -7.16 -2.64 -0.20
CA LEU A 408 -7.49 -2.47 -1.62
C LEU A 408 -9.01 -2.34 -1.87
N PHE A 409 -9.82 -3.02 -1.05
CA PHE A 409 -11.28 -3.07 -1.16
C PHE A 409 -11.98 -2.18 -0.12
N ARG A 410 -11.22 -1.35 0.62
CA ARG A 410 -11.79 -0.43 1.60
C ARG A 410 -12.86 0.45 0.96
N ARG A 411 -14.03 0.48 1.59
CA ARG A 411 -15.16 1.37 1.30
C ARG A 411 -15.42 2.27 2.50
N ALA A 412 -16.30 3.26 2.33
CA ALA A 412 -16.70 4.16 3.40
C ALA A 412 -17.43 3.42 4.55
N ASP A 413 -18.08 2.29 4.24
CA ASP A 413 -18.84 1.43 5.15
C ASP A 413 -18.07 0.16 5.57
N SER A 414 -16.78 0.05 5.28
CA SER A 414 -15.98 -1.11 5.73
C SER A 414 -15.84 -1.10 7.25
N TYR A 415 -16.06 -2.25 7.90
CA TYR A 415 -15.98 -2.36 9.35
C TYR A 415 -14.54 -2.48 9.88
N ILE A 416 -13.84 -3.56 9.55
CA ILE A 416 -12.44 -3.79 9.94
C ILE A 416 -11.60 -3.89 8.67
N VAL A 417 -10.52 -3.13 8.58
CA VAL A 417 -9.67 -3.02 7.39
C VAL A 417 -8.23 -3.46 7.69
N HIS A 418 -7.67 -4.31 6.84
CA HIS A 418 -6.35 -4.90 6.98
C HIS A 418 -5.36 -4.40 5.91
N TYR A 419 -4.27 -3.81 6.36
CA TYR A 419 -3.21 -3.20 5.55
C TYR A 419 -2.05 -4.18 5.33
N TYR A 420 -2.39 -5.45 5.05
CA TYR A 420 -1.42 -6.50 4.78
C TYR A 420 -0.61 -6.20 3.51
N GLY A 421 0.58 -6.80 3.42
CA GLY A 421 1.42 -6.76 2.21
C GLY A 421 2.06 -5.41 1.90
N MET A 422 1.75 -4.35 2.65
CA MET A 422 2.37 -3.04 2.48
C MET A 422 3.75 -2.96 3.14
N TRP A 423 4.65 -2.16 2.56
CA TRP A 423 5.89 -1.75 3.21
C TRP A 423 5.59 -0.88 4.43
N SER A 424 6.39 -1.00 5.50
CA SER A 424 6.10 -0.36 6.79
C SER A 424 5.80 1.14 6.72
N ALA A 425 6.56 1.88 5.91
CA ALA A 425 6.35 3.32 5.74
C ALA A 425 5.09 3.67 4.94
N MET A 426 4.76 2.87 3.91
CA MET A 426 3.52 3.04 3.13
C MET A 426 2.30 2.67 3.95
N ARG A 427 2.42 1.61 4.76
CA ARG A 427 1.41 1.18 5.72
C ARG A 427 1.12 2.26 6.75
N ALA A 428 2.16 2.82 7.38
CA ALA A 428 2.00 3.91 8.35
C ALA A 428 1.29 5.13 7.75
N LEU A 429 1.65 5.50 6.52
CA LEU A 429 0.99 6.55 5.76
C LEU A 429 -0.51 6.25 5.57
N MET A 430 -0.85 5.08 5.03
CA MET A 430 -2.22 4.73 4.70
C MET A 430 -3.09 4.59 5.95
N MET A 431 -2.58 3.91 6.97
CA MET A 431 -3.29 3.76 8.25
C MET A 431 -3.51 5.12 8.93
N ALA A 432 -2.50 6.00 8.96
CA ALA A 432 -2.67 7.32 9.55
C ALA A 432 -3.66 8.20 8.77
N HIS A 433 -3.66 8.09 7.44
CA HIS A 433 -4.66 8.77 6.60
C HIS A 433 -6.07 8.26 6.94
N ASP A 434 -6.27 6.94 6.91
CA ASP A 434 -7.59 6.36 7.11
C ASP A 434 -8.09 6.54 8.55
N ASP A 435 -7.24 6.42 9.58
CA ASP A 435 -7.57 6.74 10.98
C ASP A 435 -7.97 8.22 11.14
N GLY A 436 -7.30 9.11 10.41
CA GLY A 436 -7.60 10.55 10.40
C GLY A 436 -8.97 10.89 9.82
N LEU A 437 -9.51 10.05 8.93
CA LEU A 437 -10.86 10.21 8.38
C LEU A 437 -11.97 9.77 9.37
N LEU A 438 -11.62 9.08 10.46
CA LEU A 438 -12.56 8.58 11.46
C LEU A 438 -12.78 9.56 12.63
N ARG A 439 -12.06 10.69 12.64
CA ARG A 439 -12.14 11.75 13.66
C ARG A 439 -12.96 12.91 13.13
#